data_AF-A0A7S2J6X9-F1
#
_entry.id   AF-A0A7S2J6X9-F1
#
_cell.length_a   1.000
_cell.length_b   1.000
_cell.length_c   1.000
_cell.angle_alpha   90.00
_cell.angle_beta   90.00
_cell.angle_gamma   90.00
#
_symmetry.space_group_name_H-M   'P 1'
#
loop_
_entity.id
_entity.type
_entity.pdbx_description
1 polymer ?
#
loop_
_entity_poly.entity_id
_entity_poly.type
_entity_poly.pdbx_seq_one_letter_code
_entity_poly.pdbx_strand_id
1 'polypeptide(L)'
;MTVFFAWRLKHRVQGQNPDKPVFLKKDGMLQSPIEVFSRGAVNMYAQNKWKCTDERVKSGQEDVFFDYCMHTMGAIPVADRSHLMSCGNLDHCPGDLGRCGQRNYLAFHPFNATSIYSECLQRARQSENGPVKEDPAFCCTYGTDCLSCPSPSRPGHTT
;
A
#
# COMPACT_ATOMS: atom_id res chain seq x y z
N MET A 1 -8.31 12.89 -7.91
CA MET A 1 -6.82 12.94 -7.94
C MET A 1 -6.25 12.14 -6.77
N THR A 2 -4.98 11.70 -6.86
CA THR A 2 -4.29 10.88 -5.84
C THR A 2 -2.91 11.44 -5.55
N VAL A 3 -2.52 11.58 -4.28
CA VAL A 3 -1.12 11.84 -3.88
C VAL A 3 -0.48 10.50 -3.56
N PHE A 4 0.60 10.15 -4.27
CA PHE A 4 1.31 8.87 -4.10
C PHE A 4 2.81 9.10 -3.82
N PHE A 5 3.36 8.34 -2.87
CA PHE A 5 4.76 8.43 -2.45
C PHE A 5 5.52 7.14 -2.82
N ALA A 6 6.09 7.12 -4.03
CA ALA A 6 6.79 5.95 -4.56
C ALA A 6 7.94 5.43 -3.68
N TRP A 7 8.65 6.31 -2.99
CA TRP A 7 9.75 5.92 -2.11
C TRP A 7 9.26 5.15 -0.87
N ARG A 8 8.06 5.44 -0.34
CA ARG A 8 7.46 4.67 0.75
C ARG A 8 7.18 3.25 0.30
N LEU A 9 6.70 3.09 -0.93
CA LEU A 9 6.50 1.76 -1.53
C LEU A 9 7.83 1.03 -1.71
N LYS A 10 8.89 1.72 -2.16
CA LYS A 10 10.22 1.12 -2.30
C LYS A 10 10.73 0.51 -0.98
N HIS A 11 10.64 1.24 0.13
CA HIS A 11 11.00 0.69 1.45
C HIS A 11 10.11 -0.49 1.84
N ARG A 12 8.81 -0.40 1.54
CA ARG A 12 7.84 -1.43 1.88
C ARG A 12 8.11 -2.77 1.21
N VAL A 13 8.56 -2.75 -0.04
CA VAL A 13 8.87 -3.95 -0.82
C VAL A 13 10.34 -4.36 -0.74
N GLN A 14 11.15 -3.62 0.04
CA GLN A 14 12.56 -3.94 0.21
C GLN A 14 12.74 -5.32 0.84
N GLY A 15 13.64 -6.13 0.28
CA GLY A 15 13.89 -7.50 0.74
C GLY A 15 12.88 -8.54 0.24
N GLN A 16 11.80 -8.13 -0.43
CA GLN A 16 10.89 -9.07 -1.08
C GLN A 16 11.51 -9.61 -2.39
N ASN A 17 11.21 -10.86 -2.73
CA ASN A 17 11.62 -11.42 -4.02
C ASN A 17 10.71 -10.87 -5.14
N PRO A 18 11.22 -10.05 -6.07
CA PRO A 18 10.41 -9.44 -7.13
C PRO A 18 9.85 -10.46 -8.13
N ASP A 19 10.44 -11.64 -8.24
CA ASP A 19 10.03 -12.69 -9.20
C ASP A 19 8.99 -13.66 -8.61
N LYS A 20 8.76 -13.61 -7.29
CA LYS A 20 7.65 -14.33 -6.67
C LYS A 20 6.34 -13.65 -7.07
N PRO A 21 5.30 -14.38 -7.55
CA PRO A 21 4.07 -13.76 -8.02
C PRO A 21 3.20 -13.30 -6.85
N VAL A 22 3.50 -12.12 -6.34
CA VAL A 22 2.81 -11.46 -5.22
C VAL A 22 2.08 -10.22 -5.69
N PHE A 23 0.95 -9.91 -5.07
CA PHE A 23 0.27 -8.63 -5.18
C PHE A 23 -0.20 -8.16 -3.80
N LEU A 24 -0.16 -6.84 -3.57
CA LEU A 24 -0.59 -6.26 -2.30
C LEU A 24 -2.07 -5.87 -2.37
N LYS A 25 -2.84 -6.22 -1.35
CA LYS A 25 -4.24 -5.81 -1.22
C LYS A 25 -4.57 -5.38 0.20
N LYS A 26 -5.54 -4.47 0.32
CA LYS A 26 -6.21 -4.20 1.58
C LYS A 26 -7.16 -5.38 1.85
N ASP A 27 -7.48 -5.66 3.11
CA ASP A 27 -8.29 -6.85 3.48
C ASP A 27 -9.50 -7.06 2.55
N GLY A 28 -9.65 -8.29 2.04
CA GLY A 28 -10.80 -8.70 1.21
C GLY A 28 -10.65 -8.43 -0.28
N MET A 29 -10.44 -7.18 -0.70
CA MET A 29 -10.47 -6.79 -2.12
C MET A 29 -9.25 -5.96 -2.54
N LEU A 30 -8.80 -6.16 -3.78
CA LEU A 30 -7.95 -5.19 -4.47
C LEU A 30 -8.80 -3.96 -4.75
N GLN A 31 -8.93 -3.07 -3.77
CA GLN A 31 -9.64 -1.82 -3.93
C GLN A 31 -8.75 -0.75 -3.34
N SER A 32 -7.99 -0.05 -4.18
CA SER A 32 -7.04 0.96 -3.72
C SER A 32 -6.68 1.98 -4.79
N PRO A 33 -6.35 3.23 -4.40
CA PRO A 33 -5.85 4.24 -5.34
C PRO A 33 -4.55 3.84 -6.04
N ILE A 34 -3.87 2.83 -5.50
CA ILE A 34 -2.71 2.18 -6.07
C ILE A 34 -2.89 0.66 -5.97
N GLU A 35 -2.54 -0.03 -7.04
CA GLU A 35 -2.50 -1.48 -7.11
C GLU A 35 -1.04 -1.89 -7.28
N VAL A 36 -0.56 -2.78 -6.43
CA VAL A 36 0.87 -3.13 -6.38
C VAL A 36 1.04 -4.59 -6.72
N PHE A 37 1.67 -4.83 -7.85
CA PHE A 37 2.01 -6.16 -8.34
C PHE A 37 3.54 -6.31 -8.40
N SER A 38 4.04 -7.45 -7.94
CA SER A 38 5.42 -7.86 -8.19
C SER A 38 5.66 -8.09 -9.69
N ARG A 39 6.94 -8.07 -10.10
CA ARG A 39 7.32 -8.44 -11.47
C ARG A 39 6.87 -9.86 -11.81
N GLY A 40 6.98 -10.80 -10.86
CA GLY A 40 6.48 -12.15 -11.00
C GLY A 40 4.98 -12.22 -11.30
N ALA A 41 4.16 -11.42 -10.61
CA ALA A 41 2.72 -11.39 -10.82
C ALA A 41 2.36 -10.81 -12.20
N VAL A 42 3.03 -9.73 -12.62
CA VAL A 42 2.83 -9.13 -13.94
C VAL A 42 3.24 -10.10 -15.06
N ASN A 43 4.37 -10.79 -14.92
CA ASN A 43 4.82 -11.79 -15.88
C ASN A 43 3.83 -12.97 -15.97
N MET A 44 3.35 -13.45 -14.81
CA MET A 44 2.32 -14.48 -14.75
C MET A 44 1.06 -14.04 -15.50
N TYR A 45 0.58 -12.81 -15.29
CA TYR A 45 -0.54 -12.24 -16.02
C TYR A 45 -0.29 -12.21 -17.54
N ALA A 46 0.85 -11.69 -17.98
CA ALA A 46 1.17 -11.61 -19.41
C ALA A 46 1.10 -12.97 -20.12
N GLN A 47 1.53 -14.04 -19.45
CA GLN A 47 1.55 -15.41 -19.98
C GLN A 47 0.21 -16.15 -19.86
N ASN A 48 -0.62 -15.80 -18.87
CA ASN A 48 -1.79 -16.56 -18.48
C ASN A 48 -3.11 -15.78 -18.55
N LYS A 49 -3.13 -14.53 -19.03
CA LYS A 49 -4.34 -13.69 -19.10
C LYS A 49 -5.52 -14.34 -19.83
N TRP A 50 -5.25 -15.28 -20.74
CA TRP A 50 -6.29 -16.05 -21.44
C TRP A 50 -7.14 -16.92 -20.49
N LYS A 51 -6.64 -17.23 -19.28
CA LYS A 51 -7.39 -17.95 -18.23
C LYS A 51 -8.46 -17.08 -17.57
N CYS A 52 -8.42 -15.76 -17.76
CA CYS A 52 -9.41 -14.84 -17.21
C CYS A 52 -10.65 -14.79 -18.12
N THR A 53 -11.48 -15.84 -18.10
CA THR A 53 -12.59 -16.00 -19.05
C THR A 53 -13.95 -15.56 -18.52
N ASP A 54 -14.07 -15.19 -17.24
CA ASP A 54 -15.36 -14.80 -16.66
C ASP A 54 -15.84 -13.45 -17.24
N GLU A 55 -16.88 -13.51 -18.07
CA GLU A 55 -17.48 -12.34 -18.71
C GLU A 55 -18.10 -11.35 -17.71
N ARG A 56 -18.58 -11.83 -16.55
CA ARG A 56 -19.14 -10.95 -15.50
C ARG A 56 -18.04 -10.07 -14.95
N VAL A 57 -16.88 -10.66 -14.67
CA VAL A 57 -15.71 -9.96 -14.15
C VAL A 57 -15.13 -9.01 -15.21
N LYS A 58 -15.06 -9.42 -16.48
CA LYS A 58 -14.60 -8.56 -17.59
C LYS A 58 -15.47 -7.31 -17.78
N SER A 59 -16.77 -7.43 -17.52
CA SER A 59 -17.71 -6.30 -17.55
C SER A 59 -17.67 -5.41 -16.29
N GLY A 60 -16.91 -5.82 -15.27
CA GLY A 60 -16.80 -5.14 -13.99
C GLY A 60 -15.75 -4.02 -13.96
N GLN A 61 -15.39 -3.62 -12.74
CA GLN A 61 -14.32 -2.67 -12.49
C GLN A 61 -12.95 -3.33 -12.71
N GLU A 62 -11.96 -2.54 -13.14
CA GLU A 62 -10.58 -3.00 -13.41
C GLU A 62 -9.97 -3.73 -12.21
N ASP A 63 -10.18 -3.20 -11.01
CA ASP A 63 -9.63 -3.69 -9.76
C ASP A 63 -10.19 -5.08 -9.40
N VAL A 64 -11.50 -5.28 -9.58
CA VAL A 64 -12.20 -6.57 -9.48
C VAL A 64 -11.68 -7.55 -10.53
N PHE A 65 -11.43 -7.07 -11.76
CA PHE A 65 -10.88 -7.89 -12.82
C PHE A 65 -9.47 -8.40 -12.49
N PHE A 66 -8.58 -7.53 -12.02
CA PHE A 66 -7.24 -7.93 -11.63
C PHE A 66 -7.23 -8.81 -10.37
N ASP A 67 -8.07 -8.54 -9.37
CA ASP A 67 -8.18 -9.41 -8.18
C ASP A 67 -8.55 -10.85 -8.59
N TYR A 68 -9.61 -10.99 -9.40
CA TYR A 68 -10.03 -12.28 -9.94
C TYR A 68 -8.91 -12.95 -10.73
N CYS A 69 -8.33 -12.25 -11.71
CA CYS A 69 -7.28 -12.80 -12.56
C CYS A 69 -6.08 -13.31 -11.74
N MET A 70 -5.60 -12.51 -10.79
CA MET A 70 -4.45 -12.86 -9.96
C MET A 70 -4.74 -14.09 -9.11
N HIS A 71 -5.93 -14.17 -8.54
CA HIS A 71 -6.37 -15.37 -7.82
C HIS A 71 -6.49 -16.60 -8.74
N THR A 72 -7.10 -16.46 -9.92
CA THR A 72 -7.27 -17.54 -10.91
C THR A 72 -5.92 -18.11 -11.38
N MET A 73 -4.89 -17.28 -11.50
CA MET A 73 -3.56 -17.70 -11.94
C MET A 73 -2.65 -18.20 -10.80
N GLY A 74 -3.10 -18.10 -9.54
CA GLY A 74 -2.35 -18.53 -8.38
C GLY A 74 -1.31 -17.53 -7.87
N ALA A 75 -1.45 -16.24 -8.18
CA ALA A 75 -0.67 -15.20 -7.52
C ALA A 75 -1.04 -15.11 -6.03
N ILE A 76 -0.06 -14.76 -5.21
CA ILE A 76 -0.16 -14.78 -3.75
C ILE A 76 -0.60 -13.38 -3.27
N PRO A 77 -1.80 -13.24 -2.69
CA PRO A 77 -2.19 -11.98 -2.06
C PRO A 77 -1.37 -11.78 -0.78
N VAL A 78 -0.82 -10.58 -0.62
CA VAL A 78 -0.18 -10.15 0.64
C VAL A 78 -1.01 -9.02 1.22
N ALA A 79 -1.55 -9.26 2.42
CA ALA A 79 -2.37 -8.28 3.11
C ALA A 79 -1.51 -7.09 3.55
N ASP A 80 -1.93 -5.89 3.16
CA ASP A 80 -1.36 -4.63 3.60
C ASP A 80 -2.46 -3.70 4.13
N ARG A 81 -2.78 -3.90 5.43
CA ARG A 81 -3.94 -3.31 6.11
C ARG A 81 -3.81 -1.82 6.38
N SER A 82 -2.60 -1.34 6.60
CA SER A 82 -2.35 0.00 7.16
C SER A 82 -1.54 0.93 6.27
N HIS A 83 -1.13 0.48 5.07
CA HIS A 83 -0.22 1.27 4.24
C HIS A 83 -0.76 1.61 2.85
N LEU A 84 -1.63 0.81 2.23
CA LEU A 84 -2.00 1.08 0.83
C LEU A 84 -2.75 2.40 0.62
N MET A 85 -3.55 2.84 1.60
CA MET A 85 -4.28 4.11 1.47
C MET A 85 -4.68 4.74 2.80
N SER A 86 -4.84 6.06 2.78
CA SER A 86 -5.82 6.76 3.61
C SER A 86 -6.81 7.52 2.74
N CYS A 87 -8.08 7.51 3.14
CA CYS A 87 -9.11 8.32 2.50
C CYS A 87 -8.81 9.82 2.69
N GLY A 88 -8.96 10.61 1.63
CA GLY A 88 -8.67 12.04 1.60
C GLY A 88 -9.90 12.96 1.46
N ASN A 89 -11.10 12.39 1.33
CA ASN A 89 -12.35 13.17 1.20
C ASN A 89 -13.15 13.18 2.51
N LEU A 90 -13.56 14.37 2.93
CA LEU A 90 -14.42 14.63 4.09
C LEU A 90 -15.79 13.92 4.02
N ASP A 91 -16.33 13.67 2.82
CA ASP A 91 -17.65 13.04 2.68
C ASP A 91 -17.64 11.53 2.91
N HIS A 92 -16.50 10.86 2.70
CA HIS A 92 -16.34 9.40 2.86
C HIS A 92 -15.37 9.04 4.01
N CYS A 93 -14.61 10.02 4.50
CA CYS A 93 -13.80 9.99 5.71
C CYS A 93 -13.78 11.39 6.33
N PRO A 94 -14.79 11.73 7.17
CA PRO A 94 -14.86 13.02 7.83
C PRO A 94 -13.65 13.16 8.77
N GLY A 95 -12.80 14.16 8.49
CA GLY A 95 -11.54 14.38 9.20
C GLY A 95 -10.47 13.38 8.75
N ASP A 96 -9.37 13.79 8.14
CA ASP A 96 -8.43 14.70 8.76
C ASP A 96 -7.29 14.85 7.74
N LEU A 97 -7.09 16.06 7.22
CA LEU A 97 -5.90 16.37 6.43
C LEU A 97 -4.59 16.06 7.20
N GLY A 98 -4.66 15.94 8.54
CA GLY A 98 -3.62 15.38 9.38
C GLY A 98 -3.16 13.98 8.98
N ARG A 99 -4.00 13.16 8.34
CA ARG A 99 -3.58 11.86 7.81
C ARG A 99 -2.57 11.95 6.68
N CYS A 100 -2.57 13.04 5.90
CA CYS A 100 -1.55 13.25 4.87
C CYS A 100 -0.13 13.29 5.46
N GLY A 101 0.00 13.69 6.73
CA GLY A 101 1.28 13.65 7.45
C GLY A 101 1.67 12.24 7.93
N GLN A 102 0.76 11.27 7.93
CA GLN A 102 1.05 9.93 8.43
C GLN A 102 1.93 9.15 7.43
N ARG A 103 3.13 8.79 7.89
CA ARG A 103 4.17 8.21 7.04
C ARG A 103 3.94 6.76 6.65
N ASN A 104 3.04 6.06 7.33
CA ASN A 104 2.67 4.68 7.02
C ASN A 104 1.86 4.55 5.73
N TYR A 105 1.16 5.59 5.26
CA TYR A 105 0.36 5.48 4.04
C TYR A 105 1.18 5.72 2.75
N LEU A 106 0.93 4.94 1.70
CA LEU A 106 1.56 5.06 0.39
C LEU A 106 0.83 6.07 -0.51
N ALA A 107 -0.49 6.09 -0.42
CA ALA A 107 -1.35 6.94 -1.24
C ALA A 107 -2.49 7.58 -0.44
N PHE A 108 -2.94 8.75 -0.91
CA PHE A 108 -4.07 9.49 -0.37
C PHE A 108 -5.04 9.84 -1.51
N HIS A 109 -6.33 9.51 -1.32
CA HIS A 109 -7.38 9.61 -2.34
C HIS A 109 -8.78 9.50 -1.69
N PRO A 110 -9.87 9.97 -2.30
CA PRO A 110 -9.92 10.86 -3.46
C PRO A 110 -9.72 12.32 -3.06
N PHE A 111 -9.08 13.08 -3.95
CA PHE A 111 -9.17 14.54 -3.95
C PHE A 111 -10.03 15.00 -5.12
N ASN A 112 -11.15 15.64 -4.80
CA ASN A 112 -12.09 16.21 -5.76
C ASN A 112 -11.77 17.68 -6.09
N ALA A 113 -10.81 18.28 -5.38
CA ALA A 113 -10.35 19.65 -5.57
C ALA A 113 -8.82 19.73 -5.54
N THR A 114 -8.26 20.57 -6.41
CA THR A 114 -6.82 20.84 -6.50
C THR A 114 -6.24 21.45 -5.23
N SER A 115 -7.02 22.28 -4.51
CA SER A 115 -6.62 22.87 -3.22
C SER A 115 -6.34 21.79 -2.16
N ILE A 116 -7.24 20.81 -2.02
CA ILE A 116 -7.10 19.70 -1.06
C ILE A 116 -5.91 18.81 -1.42
N TYR A 117 -5.69 18.56 -2.72
CA TYR A 117 -4.52 17.84 -3.21
C TYR A 117 -3.21 18.54 -2.81
N SER A 118 -3.10 19.85 -3.09
CA SER A 118 -1.91 20.64 -2.79
C SER A 118 -1.62 20.71 -1.29
N GLU A 119 -2.66 20.87 -0.47
CA GLU A 119 -2.51 20.87 0.99
C GLU A 119 -2.04 19.51 1.51
N CYS A 120 -2.61 18.42 1.01
CA CYS A 120 -2.17 17.08 1.39
C CYS A 120 -0.71 16.83 1.04
N LEU A 121 -0.30 17.21 -0.19
CA LEU A 121 1.07 17.11 -0.64
C LEU A 121 2.03 17.93 0.24
N GLN A 122 1.63 19.14 0.64
CA GLN A 122 2.41 19.99 1.53
C GLN A 122 2.59 19.35 2.91
N ARG A 123 1.50 18.86 3.52
CA ARG A 123 1.53 18.21 4.85
C ARG A 123 2.38 16.95 4.85
N ALA A 124 2.27 16.13 3.81
CA ALA A 124 3.10 14.95 3.66
C ALA A 124 4.58 15.29 3.52
N ARG A 125 4.94 16.32 2.74
CA ARG A 125 6.33 16.79 2.62
C ARG A 125 6.88 17.33 3.94
N GLN A 126 6.07 18.10 4.67
CA GLN A 126 6.44 18.59 6.00
C GLN A 126 6.67 17.43 6.97
N SER A 127 5.81 16.41 6.92
CA SER A 127 5.97 15.27 7.80
C SER A 127 7.22 14.48 7.50
N GLU A 128 7.73 14.43 6.26
CA GLU A 128 9.01 13.77 5.93
C GLU A 128 10.24 14.45 6.52
N ASN A 129 10.24 15.78 6.57
CA ASN A 129 11.37 16.55 7.08
C ASN A 129 11.40 16.66 8.62
N GLY A 130 10.32 16.25 9.29
CA GLY A 130 10.28 16.23 10.75
C GLY A 130 11.13 15.11 11.36
N PRO A 131 11.47 15.18 12.67
CA PRO A 131 12.04 14.05 13.38
C PRO A 131 11.09 12.85 13.26
N VAL A 132 11.60 11.71 12.83
CA VAL A 132 10.83 10.46 12.75
C VAL A 132 10.43 10.12 14.19
N LYS A 133 9.15 10.27 14.54
CA LYS A 133 8.62 9.59 15.73
C LYS A 133 8.60 8.11 15.36
N GLU A 134 9.63 7.39 15.75
CA GLU A 134 9.68 5.94 15.55
C GLU A 134 8.48 5.32 16.24
N ASP A 135 7.61 4.69 15.45
CA ASP A 135 6.60 3.79 16.00
C ASP A 135 7.32 2.48 16.33
N PRO A 136 7.48 2.13 17.62
CA PRO A 136 8.17 0.90 18.01
C PRO A 136 7.52 -0.37 17.44
N ALA A 137 6.27 -0.30 16.97
CA ALA A 137 5.58 -1.41 16.30
C ALA A 137 6.01 -1.64 14.84
N PHE A 138 6.62 -0.65 14.17
CA PHE A 138 6.99 -0.75 12.76
C PHE A 138 8.09 -1.78 12.50
N CYS A 139 9.06 -1.88 13.42
CA CYS A 139 10.20 -2.80 13.31
C CYS A 139 9.80 -4.28 13.45
N CYS A 140 8.84 -4.58 14.34
CA CYS A 140 8.51 -5.96 14.72
C CYS A 140 7.44 -6.61 13.84
N THR A 141 6.67 -5.81 13.08
CA THR A 141 5.49 -6.32 12.35
C THR A 141 5.83 -6.94 11.00
N TYR A 142 7.02 -6.68 10.42
CA TYR A 142 7.32 -7.04 9.03
C TYR A 142 8.63 -7.80 8.78
N GLY A 143 9.11 -8.57 9.76
CA GLY A 143 10.08 -9.63 9.51
C GLY A 143 11.53 -9.18 9.27
N THR A 144 11.85 -7.91 9.50
CA THR A 144 13.22 -7.53 9.85
C THR A 144 13.48 -8.02 11.28
N ASP A 145 14.59 -8.73 11.49
CA ASP A 145 15.04 -9.14 12.83
C ASP A 145 15.00 -7.93 13.76
N CYS A 146 14.25 -8.03 14.86
CA CYS A 146 14.11 -6.97 15.87
C CYS A 146 15.48 -6.50 16.40
N LEU A 147 16.51 -7.35 16.29
CA LEU A 147 17.88 -7.05 16.67
C LEU A 147 18.56 -6.04 15.73
N SER A 148 18.05 -5.82 14.52
CA SER A 148 18.60 -4.86 13.55
C SER A 148 18.13 -3.42 13.77
N CYS A 149 17.22 -3.17 14.72
CA CYS A 149 16.68 -1.83 14.95
C CYS A 149 17.62 -0.97 15.81
N PRO A 150 17.66 0.37 15.59
CA PRO A 150 18.42 1.31 16.41
C PRO A 150 18.07 1.16 17.90
N SER A 151 19.05 1.36 18.79
CA SER A 151 18.88 1.14 20.24
C SER A 151 17.67 1.79 20.92
N PRO A 152 17.19 3.01 20.56
CA PRO A 152 16.06 3.61 21.28
C PRO A 152 14.71 2.91 21.06
N SER A 153 14.58 2.04 20.06
CA SER A 153 13.32 1.39 19.66
C SER A 153 13.27 -0.13 19.93
N ARG A 154 14.29 -0.70 20.60
CA ARG A 154 14.23 -2.09 21.05
C ARG A 154 13.31 -2.19 22.27
N PRO A 155 12.23 -3.01 22.24
CA PRO A 155 11.48 -3.31 23.45
C PRO A 155 12.42 -3.94 24.48
N GLY A 156 12.39 -3.43 25.70
CA GLY A 156 13.18 -3.99 26.79
C GLY A 156 12.83 -5.47 26.97
N HIS A 157 13.82 -6.35 26.83
CA HIS A 157 13.69 -7.74 27.20
C HIS A 157 13.57 -7.81 28.73
N THR A 158 12.34 -7.83 29.25
CA THR A 158 12.09 -8.39 30.59
C THR A 158 12.18 -9.90 30.46
N THR A 159 13.27 -10.45 30.99
CA THR A 159 13.53 -11.89 31.17
C THR A 159 12.58 -12.51 32.17
#